data_AF-A0AA38PRL5-F1
#
_entry.id   AF-A0AA38PRL5-F1
#
_cell.length_a   1.000
_cell.length_b   1.000
_cell.length_c   1.000
_cell.angle_alpha   90.00
_cell.angle_beta   90.00
_cell.angle_gamma   90.00
#
_symmetry.space_group_name_H-M   'P 1'
#
loop_
_entity.id
_entity.type
_entity.pdbx_description
1 polymer ?
#
loop_
_entity_poly.entity_id
_entity_poly.type
_entity_poly.pdbx_seq_one_letter_code
_entity_poly.pdbx_strand_id
1 'polypeptide(L)' 'ESDKRLMELGYKPEFRREMSLFGVLGISFCAIGILTGSSAAFQAGLFSGGPSGLFWGWNV' A
#
# COMPACT_ATOMS: atom_id res chain seq x y z
N GLU A 1 -10.03 13.41 -19.82
CA GLU A 1 -11.18 14.10 -20.43
C GLU A 1 -11.65 15.28 -19.57
N SER A 2 -11.86 15.06 -18.27
CA SER A 2 -12.30 16.10 -17.32
C SER A 2 -11.40 17.35 -17.27
N ASP A 3 -10.07 17.20 -17.29
CA ASP A 3 -9.15 18.35 -17.24
C ASP A 3 -9.19 19.21 -18.52
N LYS A 4 -9.46 18.59 -19.67
CA LYS A 4 -9.67 19.31 -20.93
C LYS A 4 -10.93 20.16 -20.86
N ARG A 5 -12.01 19.58 -20.32
CA ARG A 5 -13.29 20.26 -20.12
C ARG A 5 -13.23 21.40 -19.09
N LEU A 6 -12.39 21.26 -18.05
CA LEU A 6 -12.14 22.33 -17.09
C LEU A 6 -11.38 23.51 -17.72
N MET A 7 -10.38 23.23 -18.56
CA MET A 7 -9.68 24.26 -19.33
C MET A 7 -10.60 24.99 -20.31
N GLU A 8 -11.53 24.28 -20.96
CA GLU A 8 -12.56 24.87 -21.82
C GLU A 8 -13.52 25.80 -21.04
N LEU A 9 -13.77 25.50 -19.76
CA LEU A 9 -14.57 26.35 -18.86
C LEU A 9 -13.76 27.51 -18.24
N GLY A 10 -12.49 27.69 -18.64
CA GLY A 10 -11.62 28.75 -18.13
C GLY A 10 -11.04 28.47 -16.74
N TYR A 11 -11.25 27.27 -16.18
CA TYR A 11 -10.69 26.87 -14.90
C TYR A 11 -9.33 26.20 -15.09
N LYS A 12 -8.31 26.71 -14.38
CA LYS A 12 -6.98 26.09 -14.32
C LYS A 12 -7.06 24.84 -13.44
N PRO A 13 -6.73 23.63 -13.93
CA PRO A 13 -6.68 22.45 -13.08
C PRO A 13 -5.49 22.57 -12.10
N GLU A 14 -5.79 22.88 -10.84
CA GLU A 14 -4.77 23.09 -9.79
C GLU A 14 -4.29 21.78 -9.16
N PHE A 15 -5.07 20.70 -9.28
CA PHE A 15 -4.72 19.38 -8.78
C PHE A 15 -4.23 18.48 -9.92
N ARG A 16 -2.92 18.18 -9.95
CA ARG A 16 -2.39 17.09 -10.78
C ARG A 16 -2.86 15.76 -10.20
N ARG A 17 -3.87 15.15 -10.82
CA ARG A 17 -4.40 13.82 -10.47
C ARG A 17 -3.54 12.66 -10.98
N GLU A 18 -2.29 12.94 -11.34
CA GLU A 18 -1.31 11.93 -11.71
C GLU A 18 -0.68 11.37 -10.43
N MET A 19 -1.38 10.45 -9.80
CA MET A 19 -0.77 9.62 -8.77
C MET A 19 0.22 8.70 -9.46
N SER A 20 1.52 9.01 -9.33
CA SER A 20 2.59 8.14 -9.84
C SER A 20 2.41 6.72 -9.30
N LEU A 21 2.73 5.70 -10.11
CA LEU A 21 2.72 4.29 -9.69
C LEU A 21 3.49 4.08 -8.38
N PHE A 22 4.61 4.78 -8.19
CA PHE A 22 5.37 4.77 -6.94
C PHE A 22 4.63 5.44 -5.77
N GLY A 23 3.83 6.47 -6.03
CA GLY A 23 3.01 7.14 -5.03
C GLY A 23 1.87 6.24 -4.53
N VAL A 24 1.20 5.53 -5.44
CA VAL A 24 0.15 4.55 -5.08
C VAL A 24 0.76 3.36 -4.33
N LEU A 25 1.91 2.85 -4.77
CA LEU A 25 2.64 1.79 -4.06
C LEU A 25 3.05 2.23 -2.66
N GLY A 26 3.65 3.42 -2.53
CA GLY A 26 4.08 3.95 -1.23
C GLY A 26 2.91 4.16 -0.27
N ILE A 27 1.80 4.75 -0.74
CA ILE A 27 0.61 4.95 0.08
C ILE A 27 -0.03 3.62 0.50
N SER A 28 -0.05 2.62 -0.39
CA SER A 28 -0.53 1.27 -0.05
C SER A 28 0.35 0.62 1.02
N PHE A 29 1.67 0.74 0.91
CA PHE A 29 2.62 0.17 1.86
C PHE A 29 2.51 0.81 3.25
N CYS A 30 2.30 2.14 3.29
CA CYS A 30 2.01 2.87 4.54
C CYS A 30 0.65 2.51 5.12
N ALA A 31 -0.39 2.34 4.30
CA ALA A 31 -1.76 2.07 4.75
C ALA A 31 -1.95 0.65 5.29
N ILE A 32 -1.34 -0.36 4.67
CA ILE A 32 -1.49 -1.77 5.06
C ILE A 32 -0.63 -2.10 6.31
N GLY A 33 0.34 -1.25 6.66
CA GLY A 33 1.16 -1.46 7.84
C GLY A 33 1.92 -2.79 7.79
N ILE A 34 2.37 -3.18 6.59
CA ILE A 34 3.03 -4.48 6.33
C ILE A 34 4.17 -4.70 7.31
N LEU A 35 5.01 -3.69 7.55
CA LEU A 35 6.13 -3.81 8.49
C LEU A 35 5.69 -4.17 9.91
N THR A 36 4.65 -3.52 10.43
CA THR A 36 4.13 -3.78 11.79
C THR A 36 3.38 -5.11 11.86
N GLY A 37 2.54 -5.41 10.86
CA GLY A 37 1.79 -6.67 10.79
C GLY A 37 2.70 -7.88 10.60
N SER A 38 3.67 -7.78 9.70
CA SER A 38 4.67 -8.82 9.48
C SER A 38 5.57 -9.02 10.69
N SER A 39 5.98 -7.96 11.39
CA SER A 39 6.79 -8.10 12.61
C SER A 39 6.04 -8.82 13.73
N ALA A 40 4.77 -8.46 13.96
CA ALA A 40 3.93 -9.11 14.97
C ALA A 40 3.66 -10.59 14.64
N ALA A 41 3.35 -10.89 13.38
CA ALA A 41 3.14 -12.27 12.91
C ALA A 41 4.44 -13.10 12.99
N PHE A 42 5.61 -12.47 12.75
CA PHE A 42 6.89 -13.14 12.81
C PHE A 42 7.22 -13.63 14.23
N GLN A 43 6.99 -12.78 15.24
CA GLN A 43 7.21 -13.14 16.63
C GLN A 43 6.22 -14.21 17.10
N ALA A 44 4.95 -14.09 16.73
CA ALA A 44 3.92 -15.07 17.08
C ALA A 44 4.16 -16.44 16.43
N GLY A 45 4.56 -16.45 15.15
CA GLY A 45 4.87 -17.65 14.39
C GLY A 45 6.08 -18.41 14.95
N LEU A 46 7.15 -17.69 15.33
CA LEU A 46 8.34 -18.29 15.95
C LEU A 46 8.04 -18.91 17.32
N PHE A 47 7.30 -18.21 18.17
CA PHE A 47 7.01 -18.70 19.52
C PHE A 47 6.04 -19.88 19.56
N SER A 48 5.07 -19.93 18.64
CA SER A 48 4.02 -20.97 18.67
C SER A 48 4.31 -22.17 17.77
N GLY A 49 5.06 -22.01 16.67
CA GLY A 49 5.29 -23.06 15.68
C GLY A 49 6.74 -23.28 15.26
N GLY A 50 7.69 -22.56 15.86
CA GLY A 50 9.11 -22.60 15.47
C GLY A 50 9.34 -22.11 14.03
N PRO A 51 10.52 -22.37 13.44
CA PRO A 51 10.85 -21.94 12.08
C PRO A 51 9.90 -22.50 11.01
N SER A 52 9.33 -23.70 11.23
CA SER A 52 8.34 -24.30 10.33
C SER A 52 6.99 -23.59 10.40
N GLY A 53 6.56 -23.12 11.59
CA GLY A 53 5.34 -22.33 11.75
C GLY A 53 5.34 -21.02 10.97
N LEU A 54 6.51 -20.38 10.82
CA LEU A 54 6.68 -19.21 9.95
C LEU A 54 6.46 -19.53 8.47
N PHE A 55 7.02 -20.64 7.98
CA PHE A 55 6.90 -21.04 6.57
C PHE A 55 5.46 -21.40 6.20
N TRP A 56 4.77 -22.14 7.07
CA TRP A 56 3.39 -22.58 6.84
C TRP A 56 2.34 -21.51 7.16
N GLY A 57 2.63 -20.57 8.07
CA GLY A 57 1.71 -19.49 8.43
C GLY A 57 1.62 -18.34 7.42
N TRP A 58 2.59 -18.24 6.49
CA TRP A 58 2.55 -17.28 5.37
C TRP A 58 2.00 -17.88 4.06
N ASN A 59 2.12 -19.21 3.89
CA ASN A 59 1.62 -19.91 2.69
C ASN A 59 0.13 -20.30 2.78
N VAL A 60 -0.52 -20.05 3.91
CA VAL A 60 -1.99 -20.06 4.08
C VAL A 60 -2.51 -18.64 3.96
#